data_AF-A0A8H4UWM2-F1
#
_entry.id   AF-A0A8H4UWM2-F1
#
_cell.length_a   1.000
_cell.length_b   1.000
_cell.length_c   1.000
_cell.angle_alpha   90.00
_cell.angle_beta   90.00
_cell.angle_gamma   90.00
#
_symmetry.space_group_name_H-M   'P 1'
#
loop_
_entity.id
_entity.type
_entity.pdbx_description
1 polymer ?
#
loop_
_entity_poly.entity_id
_entity_poly.type
_entity_poly.pdbx_seq_one_letter_code
_entity_poly.pdbx_strand_id
1 'polypeptide(L)'
;IFTFAFNTYAVSPALGSPGKVYDILTAAAKANPVAGNSGGSYLTMHSREGGIFFVINLVGNFGTVFLDNGYYNKAIAASPVHAFPGYVIGGLCWFAIPWLCGTTMGLTALALQGNAILSSTDVTAGLVLPYAAVQMMGYGGAVATTLMVFMAVTSAFSAQLIAVSSVFTYDIFQAYVQPSAKGKRLVWISHMACVVYALIMAGFATGLYYAGVGMGYLYLLMGVIISSAVIPGAMTLLWKGQNWVAAAVSPPLGLACALIAWLVTAKSLYGELTVTTTGSNYPMLAGNVVALLSPLIFIPILTLIFGQQNYDYESMRNIRKVDDSDVAAEAHVDLELIPGETTNFAQDMTEEETRKLNRAAFYARTLTVIMTLCLLILWPMPMYGSGYVFSKKFFTGWVVVGILWLFGTAFGVVIFPLYEGRNSIVYTVKAMWLDATGKRRPVNAVHVAAEREESGQATPASPTLDEKLSVKT
;
A
#
# COMPACT_ATOMS: atom_id res chain seq x y z
N ILE A 1 14.00 11.57 -4.98
CA ILE A 1 13.21 12.62 -4.30
C ILE A 1 14.11 13.67 -3.66
N PHE A 2 15.07 13.31 -2.80
CA PHE A 2 16.05 14.27 -2.26
C PHE A 2 16.71 15.13 -3.32
N THR A 3 17.17 14.53 -4.42
CA THR A 3 17.80 15.26 -5.54
C THR A 3 16.89 16.35 -6.08
N PHE A 4 15.59 16.07 -6.26
CA PHE A 4 14.62 17.08 -6.70
C PHE A 4 14.40 18.14 -5.63
N ALA A 5 14.13 17.76 -4.38
CA ALA A 5 13.88 18.71 -3.30
C ALA A 5 15.07 19.67 -3.07
N PHE A 6 16.30 19.15 -2.97
CA PHE A 6 17.49 19.99 -2.80
C PHE A 6 17.82 20.83 -4.04
N ASN A 7 17.60 20.29 -5.23
CA ASN A 7 17.77 21.10 -6.43
C ASN A 7 16.76 22.26 -6.45
N THR A 8 15.47 22.02 -6.21
CA THR A 8 14.43 23.06 -6.16
C THR A 8 14.71 24.11 -5.09
N TYR A 9 15.04 23.67 -3.87
CA TYR A 9 15.01 24.53 -2.69
C TYR A 9 16.38 24.97 -2.17
N ALA A 10 17.48 24.57 -2.79
CA ALA A 10 18.82 24.96 -2.31
C ALA A 10 19.84 25.26 -3.42
N VAL A 11 19.80 24.54 -4.56
CA VAL A 11 20.92 24.57 -5.52
C VAL A 11 20.55 25.21 -6.86
N SER A 12 19.30 25.07 -7.32
CA SER A 12 18.89 25.54 -8.65
C SER A 12 19.12 27.05 -8.82
N PRO A 13 19.79 27.49 -9.90
CA PRO A 13 19.90 28.91 -10.20
C PRO A 13 18.53 29.57 -10.43
N ALA A 14 17.58 28.82 -11.00
CA ALA A 14 16.23 29.30 -11.27
C ALA A 14 15.39 29.42 -10.00
N LEU A 15 15.43 28.42 -9.11
CA LEU A 15 14.59 28.35 -7.91
C LEU A 15 15.38 28.56 -6.60
N GLY A 16 16.32 27.68 -6.27
CA GLY A 16 17.41 27.91 -5.30
C GLY A 16 17.06 28.18 -3.84
N SER A 17 15.79 28.45 -3.50
CA SER A 17 15.31 28.62 -2.12
C SER A 17 13.79 28.52 -2.06
N PRO A 18 13.19 28.05 -0.93
CA PRO A 18 11.74 28.09 -0.75
C PRO A 18 11.19 29.51 -0.87
N GLY A 19 11.95 30.51 -0.43
CA GLY A 19 11.56 31.91 -0.52
C GLY A 19 11.45 32.41 -1.97
N LYS A 20 12.38 32.06 -2.84
CA LYS A 20 12.32 32.45 -4.26
C LYS A 20 11.20 31.70 -5.00
N VAL A 21 10.99 30.42 -4.69
CA VAL A 21 9.83 29.65 -5.21
C VAL A 21 8.51 30.32 -4.79
N TYR A 22 8.40 30.72 -3.52
CA TYR A 22 7.24 31.45 -3.02
C TYR A 22 6.96 32.74 -3.81
N ASP A 23 7.99 33.54 -4.05
CA ASP A 23 7.86 34.82 -4.75
C ASP A 23 7.39 34.62 -6.20
N ILE A 24 7.96 33.63 -6.90
CA ILE A 24 7.58 33.26 -8.27
C ILE A 24 6.12 32.79 -8.33
N LEU A 25 5.72 31.88 -7.44
CA LEU A 25 4.35 31.37 -7.41
C LEU A 25 3.33 32.44 -7.05
N THR A 26 3.70 33.36 -6.15
CA THR A 26 2.84 34.50 -5.80
C THR A 26 2.67 35.45 -6.98
N ALA A 27 3.73 35.70 -7.75
CA ALA A 27 3.65 36.47 -8.99
C ALA A 27 2.81 35.75 -10.05
N ALA A 28 2.99 34.44 -10.22
CA ALA A 28 2.21 33.62 -11.13
C ALA A 28 0.72 33.63 -10.78
N ALA A 29 0.36 33.53 -9.49
CA ALA A 29 -1.02 33.59 -9.03
C ALA A 29 -1.67 34.97 -9.26
N LYS A 30 -0.89 36.05 -9.20
CA LYS A 30 -1.38 37.40 -9.55
C LYS A 30 -1.66 37.53 -11.05
N ALA A 31 -0.80 36.94 -11.88
CA ALA A 31 -0.97 36.97 -13.33
C ALA A 31 -2.12 36.06 -13.80
N ASN A 32 -2.22 34.87 -13.22
CA ASN A 32 -3.20 33.85 -13.56
C ASN A 32 -3.83 33.27 -12.28
N PRO A 33 -4.81 33.96 -11.68
CA PRO A 33 -5.43 33.49 -10.45
C PRO A 33 -6.21 32.19 -10.66
N VAL A 34 -6.05 31.25 -9.73
CA VAL A 34 -6.74 29.95 -9.80
C VAL A 34 -8.16 30.08 -9.25
N ALA A 35 -9.16 29.86 -10.11
CA ALA A 35 -10.56 29.88 -9.72
C ALA A 35 -10.85 28.81 -8.63
N GLY A 36 -11.55 29.22 -7.57
CA GLY A 36 -11.88 28.34 -6.45
C GLY A 36 -10.77 28.14 -5.41
N ASN A 37 -9.61 28.79 -5.58
CA ASN A 37 -8.59 28.87 -4.54
C ASN A 37 -8.70 30.17 -3.73
N SER A 38 -8.36 30.13 -2.45
CA SER A 38 -8.34 31.36 -1.62
C SER A 38 -7.32 32.37 -2.17
N GLY A 39 -7.82 33.57 -2.47
CA GLY A 39 -7.03 34.64 -3.10
C GLY A 39 -6.44 34.28 -4.48
N GLY A 40 -6.97 33.25 -5.15
CA GLY A 40 -6.41 32.73 -6.40
C GLY A 40 -5.02 32.08 -6.25
N SER A 41 -4.57 31.84 -5.02
CA SER A 41 -3.20 31.42 -4.72
C SER A 41 -2.96 29.93 -5.02
N TYR A 42 -1.75 29.61 -5.49
CA TYR A 42 -1.26 28.22 -5.54
C TYR A 42 -0.82 27.68 -4.17
N LEU A 43 -0.66 28.57 -3.18
CA LEU A 43 -0.11 28.27 -1.86
C LEU A 43 -1.21 28.37 -0.79
N THR A 44 -2.25 27.57 -0.96
CA THR A 44 -3.35 27.45 0.00
C THR A 44 -3.90 26.03 -0.01
N MET A 45 -4.40 25.59 1.15
CA MET A 45 -5.15 24.33 1.25
C MET A 45 -6.62 24.51 0.87
N HIS A 46 -7.12 25.76 0.79
CA HIS A 46 -8.47 26.03 0.31
C HIS A 46 -8.49 26.02 -1.22
N SER A 47 -8.76 24.84 -1.79
CA SER A 47 -8.92 24.62 -3.22
C SER A 47 -10.13 23.74 -3.48
N ARG A 48 -11.12 24.24 -4.23
CA ARG A 48 -12.34 23.46 -4.55
C ARG A 48 -12.00 22.13 -5.22
N GLU A 49 -11.21 22.17 -6.29
CA GLU A 49 -10.81 20.95 -7.01
C GLU A 49 -9.91 20.06 -6.14
N GLY A 50 -9.03 20.65 -5.33
CA GLY A 50 -8.22 19.90 -4.35
C GLY A 50 -9.05 19.19 -3.29
N GLY A 51 -10.14 19.81 -2.81
CA GLY A 51 -11.07 19.22 -1.85
C GLY A 51 -11.89 18.08 -2.45
N ILE A 52 -12.35 18.24 -3.70
CA ILE A 52 -13.04 17.15 -4.43
C ILE A 52 -12.08 15.99 -4.65
N PHE A 53 -10.87 16.27 -5.13
CA PHE A 53 -9.83 15.27 -5.31
C PHE A 53 -9.47 14.58 -3.99
N PHE A 54 -9.39 15.31 -2.87
CA PHE A 54 -9.13 14.73 -1.54
C PHE A 54 -10.16 13.66 -1.18
N VAL A 55 -11.46 13.92 -1.40
CA VAL A 55 -12.52 12.93 -1.12
C VAL A 55 -12.43 11.73 -2.07
N ILE A 56 -12.30 11.97 -3.38
CA ILE A 56 -12.15 10.89 -4.36
C ILE A 56 -10.95 10.00 -3.99
N ASN A 57 -9.83 10.64 -3.71
CA ASN A 57 -8.59 9.98 -3.39
C ASN A 57 -8.69 9.19 -2.08
N LEU A 58 -9.30 9.76 -1.04
CA LEU A 58 -9.52 9.06 0.22
C LEU A 58 -10.30 7.77 0.02
N VAL A 59 -11.42 7.84 -0.73
CA VAL A 59 -12.26 6.70 -1.04
C VAL A 59 -11.49 5.65 -1.84
N GLY A 60 -10.85 6.07 -2.94
CA GLY A 60 -10.07 5.16 -3.79
C GLY A 60 -8.95 4.46 -3.03
N ASN A 61 -8.22 5.17 -2.17
CA ASN A 61 -7.13 4.57 -1.40
C ASN A 61 -7.63 3.54 -0.38
N PHE A 62 -8.78 3.76 0.27
CA PHE A 62 -9.39 2.73 1.10
C PHE A 62 -9.63 1.45 0.31
N GLY A 63 -10.19 1.58 -0.90
CA GLY A 63 -10.36 0.47 -1.83
C GLY A 63 -9.04 -0.25 -2.13
N THR A 64 -8.02 0.48 -2.57
CA THR A 64 -6.73 -0.11 -2.96
C THR A 64 -5.93 -0.70 -1.82
N VAL A 65 -6.20 -0.35 -0.56
CA VAL A 65 -5.46 -0.89 0.60
C VAL A 65 -6.22 -2.07 1.22
N PHE A 66 -7.54 -1.93 1.45
CA PHE A 66 -8.32 -2.97 2.11
C PHE A 66 -8.60 -4.19 1.22
N LEU A 67 -8.56 -4.03 -0.09
CA LEU A 67 -8.97 -5.06 -1.04
C LEU A 67 -7.81 -5.62 -1.87
N ASP A 68 -6.59 -5.13 -1.65
CA ASP A 68 -5.41 -5.57 -2.37
C ASP A 68 -4.73 -6.72 -1.63
N ASN A 69 -4.80 -7.92 -2.22
CA ASN A 69 -4.21 -9.13 -1.68
C ASN A 69 -2.68 -9.02 -1.53
N GLY A 70 -2.02 -8.12 -2.28
CA GLY A 70 -0.60 -7.84 -2.12
C GLY A 70 -0.22 -7.35 -0.71
N TYR A 71 -1.14 -6.69 0.02
CA TYR A 71 -0.91 -6.34 1.43
C TYR A 71 -1.14 -7.51 2.38
N TYR A 72 -2.18 -8.33 2.13
CA TYR A 72 -2.49 -9.48 2.97
C TYR A 72 -1.40 -10.56 2.86
N ASN A 73 -0.89 -10.84 1.67
CA ASN A 73 0.23 -11.76 1.45
C ASN A 73 1.46 -11.37 2.29
N LYS A 74 1.77 -10.07 2.36
CA LYS A 74 2.89 -9.56 3.20
C LYS A 74 2.57 -9.64 4.69
N ALA A 75 1.32 -9.37 5.08
CA ALA A 75 0.89 -9.45 6.47
C ALA A 75 0.97 -10.89 7.01
N ILE A 76 0.56 -11.88 6.20
CA ILE A 76 0.58 -13.31 6.56
C ILE A 76 2.02 -13.84 6.68
N ALA A 77 2.94 -13.33 5.86
CA ALA A 77 4.35 -13.68 5.92
C ALA A 77 5.10 -13.08 7.12
N ALA A 78 4.51 -12.11 7.83
CA ALA A 78 5.11 -11.46 8.99
C ALA A 78 4.58 -12.05 10.30
N SER A 79 5.44 -12.15 11.33
CA SER A 79 4.99 -12.50 12.68
C SER A 79 4.04 -11.41 13.21
N PRO A 80 2.85 -11.76 13.76
CA PRO A 80 1.86 -10.79 14.25
C PRO A 80 2.42 -9.80 15.29
N VAL A 81 3.36 -10.24 16.14
CA VAL A 81 3.96 -9.42 17.20
C VAL A 81 4.93 -8.38 16.62
N HIS A 82 5.61 -8.71 15.51
CA HIS A 82 6.58 -7.83 14.85
C HIS A 82 5.95 -6.97 13.72
N ALA A 83 4.81 -7.41 13.17
CA ALA A 83 4.12 -6.68 12.11
C ALA A 83 3.61 -5.31 12.56
N PHE A 84 3.06 -5.21 13.78
CA PHE A 84 2.45 -3.97 14.28
C PHE A 84 3.38 -2.74 14.27
N PRO A 85 4.55 -2.75 14.92
CA PRO A 85 5.46 -1.60 14.89
C PRO A 85 5.95 -1.28 13.47
N GLY A 86 6.16 -2.30 12.64
CA GLY A 86 6.53 -2.13 11.23
C GLY A 86 5.47 -1.37 10.43
N TYR A 87 4.19 -1.72 10.56
CA TYR A 87 3.08 -1.02 9.90
C TYR A 87 2.95 0.44 10.37
N VAL A 88 3.16 0.70 11.66
CA VAL A 88 3.11 2.06 12.21
C VAL A 88 4.24 2.94 11.67
N ILE A 89 5.47 2.45 11.75
CA ILE A 89 6.65 3.16 11.23
C ILE A 89 6.51 3.36 9.72
N GLY A 90 6.12 2.30 9.00
CA GLY A 90 5.88 2.34 7.56
C GLY A 90 4.84 3.39 7.17
N GLY A 91 3.70 3.44 7.87
CA GLY A 91 2.63 4.43 7.61
C GLY A 91 3.09 5.87 7.83
N LEU A 92 3.79 6.15 8.94
CA LEU A 92 4.34 7.47 9.23
C LEU A 92 5.43 7.89 8.24
N CYS A 93 6.29 6.94 7.86
CA CYS A 93 7.37 7.19 6.89
C CYS A 93 6.81 7.38 5.46
N TRP A 94 5.71 6.71 5.13
CA TRP A 94 5.12 6.78 3.80
C TRP A 94 4.60 8.19 3.48
N PHE A 95 3.96 8.87 4.43
CA PHE A 95 3.35 10.19 4.21
C PHE A 95 4.32 11.25 3.66
N ALA A 96 5.57 11.26 4.11
CA ALA A 96 6.57 12.24 3.67
C ALA A 96 6.92 12.15 2.17
N ILE A 97 6.82 10.94 1.60
CA ILE A 97 7.18 10.66 0.21
C ILE A 97 6.27 11.42 -0.78
N PRO A 98 4.93 11.18 -0.80
CA PRO A 98 4.03 11.89 -1.70
C PRO A 98 3.90 13.36 -1.32
N TRP A 99 3.96 13.69 -0.02
CA TRP A 99 3.85 15.08 0.42
C TRP A 99 4.98 15.95 -0.14
N LEU A 100 6.25 15.56 0.10
CA LEU A 100 7.39 16.34 -0.39
C LEU A 100 7.52 16.24 -1.90
N CYS A 101 7.36 15.04 -2.49
CA CYS A 101 7.49 14.87 -3.94
C CYS A 101 6.42 15.65 -4.70
N GLY A 102 5.15 15.51 -4.30
CA GLY A 102 4.02 16.23 -4.91
C GLY A 102 4.15 17.74 -4.77
N THR A 103 4.48 18.23 -3.56
CA THR A 103 4.72 19.67 -3.32
C THR A 103 5.87 20.18 -4.19
N THR A 104 7.00 19.47 -4.21
CA THR A 104 8.21 19.91 -4.93
C THR A 104 7.96 19.92 -6.44
N MET A 105 7.52 18.80 -7.00
CA MET A 105 7.43 18.63 -8.45
C MET A 105 6.26 19.44 -9.03
N GLY A 106 5.10 19.46 -8.36
CA GLY A 106 3.94 20.22 -8.80
C GLY A 106 4.20 21.73 -8.79
N LEU A 107 4.78 22.26 -7.70
CA LEU A 107 5.10 23.68 -7.61
C LEU A 107 6.27 24.09 -8.52
N THR A 108 7.24 23.20 -8.74
CA THR A 108 8.30 23.45 -9.72
C THR A 108 7.73 23.55 -11.12
N ALA A 109 6.85 22.63 -11.53
CA ALA A 109 6.23 22.67 -12.85
C ALA A 109 5.55 24.04 -13.09
N LEU A 110 4.80 24.54 -12.10
CA LEU A 110 4.17 25.86 -12.15
C LEU A 110 5.18 27.01 -12.16
N ALA A 111 6.22 26.94 -11.33
CA ALA A 111 7.22 28.00 -11.22
C ALA A 111 8.10 28.13 -12.49
N LEU A 112 8.31 27.03 -13.20
CA LEU A 112 9.18 26.97 -14.40
C LEU A 112 8.40 26.87 -15.71
N GLN A 113 7.06 26.98 -15.70
CA GLN A 113 6.26 26.76 -16.91
C GLN A 113 6.54 27.73 -18.06
N GLY A 114 6.97 28.96 -17.74
CA GLY A 114 7.20 30.02 -18.73
C GLY A 114 6.00 30.21 -19.66
N ASN A 115 6.25 30.16 -20.97
CA ASN A 115 5.23 30.21 -22.02
C ASN A 115 4.66 28.81 -22.40
N ALA A 116 5.25 27.73 -21.87
CA ALA A 116 4.89 26.36 -22.18
C ALA A 116 4.00 25.77 -21.06
N ILE A 117 2.79 26.31 -20.94
CA ILE A 117 1.79 25.82 -19.98
C ILE A 117 1.39 24.39 -20.37
N LEU A 118 1.56 23.45 -19.44
CA LEU A 118 1.12 22.07 -19.63
C LEU A 118 -0.39 22.04 -19.91
N SER A 119 -0.79 21.36 -20.99
CA SER A 119 -2.20 21.18 -21.29
C SER A 119 -2.87 20.30 -20.23
N SER A 120 -4.20 20.40 -20.08
CA SER A 120 -4.95 19.51 -19.19
C SER A 120 -4.77 18.04 -19.54
N THR A 121 -4.57 17.73 -20.82
CA THR A 121 -4.26 16.39 -21.32
C THR A 121 -2.89 15.91 -20.84
N ASP A 122 -1.86 16.75 -20.90
CA ASP A 122 -0.51 16.41 -20.41
C ASP A 122 -0.48 16.21 -18.89
N VAL A 123 -1.22 17.05 -18.16
CA VAL A 123 -1.38 16.90 -16.70
C VAL A 123 -2.06 15.56 -16.37
N THR A 124 -3.14 15.23 -17.08
CA THR A 124 -3.89 13.96 -16.89
C THR A 124 -3.07 12.73 -17.30
N ALA A 125 -2.17 12.89 -18.26
CA ALA A 125 -1.21 11.87 -18.66
C ALA A 125 -0.04 11.71 -17.66
N GLY A 126 0.00 12.49 -16.57
CA GLY A 126 1.01 12.38 -15.52
C GLY A 126 2.35 13.02 -15.88
N LEU A 127 2.39 13.92 -16.87
CA LEU A 127 3.64 14.52 -17.36
C LEU A 127 4.20 15.64 -16.46
N VAL A 128 3.50 16.02 -15.40
CA VAL A 128 3.93 17.09 -14.46
C VAL A 128 5.30 16.79 -13.85
N LEU A 129 5.53 15.57 -13.36
CA LEU A 129 6.79 15.17 -12.74
C LEU A 129 7.94 15.14 -13.77
N PRO A 130 7.82 14.45 -14.92
CA PRO A 130 8.82 14.51 -16.00
C PRO A 130 9.13 15.94 -16.45
N TYR A 131 8.10 16.77 -16.64
CA TYR A 131 8.25 18.15 -17.05
C TYR A 131 9.07 18.96 -16.05
N ALA A 132 8.69 18.93 -14.77
CA ALA A 132 9.42 19.62 -13.71
C ALA A 132 10.88 19.17 -13.61
N ALA A 133 11.13 17.86 -13.72
CA ALA A 133 12.47 17.31 -13.68
C ALA A 133 13.35 17.80 -14.84
N VAL A 134 12.81 17.83 -16.06
CA VAL A 134 13.52 18.34 -17.24
C VAL A 134 13.78 19.83 -17.13
N GLN A 135 12.80 20.62 -16.70
CA GLN A 135 12.98 22.07 -16.53
C GLN A 135 14.03 22.41 -15.47
N MET A 136 14.16 21.60 -14.41
CA MET A 136 15.16 21.83 -13.37
C MET A 136 16.56 21.32 -13.71
N MET A 137 16.65 20.12 -14.30
CA MET A 137 17.88 19.33 -14.35
C MET A 137 18.25 18.87 -15.77
N GLY A 138 17.50 19.32 -16.79
CA GLY A 138 17.71 18.95 -18.19
C GLY A 138 17.63 17.43 -18.40
N TYR A 139 18.56 16.91 -19.21
CA TYR A 139 18.64 15.48 -19.53
C TYR A 139 18.80 14.58 -18.29
N GLY A 140 19.57 15.01 -17.28
CA GLY A 140 19.73 14.25 -16.04
C GLY A 140 18.40 14.09 -15.28
N GLY A 141 17.53 15.11 -15.33
CA GLY A 141 16.19 15.05 -14.77
C GLY A 141 15.26 14.08 -15.51
N ALA A 142 15.36 14.02 -16.85
CA ALA A 142 14.64 13.04 -17.66
C ALA A 142 15.03 11.61 -17.26
N VAL A 143 16.34 11.32 -17.23
CA VAL A 143 16.85 9.99 -16.86
C VAL A 143 16.43 9.60 -15.45
N ALA A 144 16.57 10.50 -14.47
CA ALA A 144 16.17 10.24 -13.09
C ALA A 144 14.68 9.92 -12.97
N THR A 145 13.83 10.65 -13.69
CA THR A 145 12.39 10.39 -13.75
C THR A 145 12.08 9.05 -14.38
N THR A 146 12.68 8.74 -15.53
CA THR A 146 12.47 7.46 -16.23
C THR A 146 12.87 6.28 -15.35
N LEU A 147 14.04 6.34 -14.69
CA LEU A 147 14.49 5.28 -13.78
C LEU A 147 13.55 5.15 -12.57
N MET A 148 13.14 6.26 -11.98
CA MET A 148 12.22 6.26 -10.84
C MET A 148 10.87 5.63 -11.19
N VAL A 149 10.28 6.03 -12.31
CA VAL A 149 9.00 5.49 -12.79
C VAL A 149 9.14 4.01 -13.15
N PHE A 150 10.22 3.64 -13.85
CA PHE A 150 10.48 2.25 -14.21
C PHE A 150 10.56 1.36 -12.96
N MET A 151 11.40 1.71 -11.98
CA MET A 151 11.51 0.93 -10.74
C MET A 151 10.20 0.87 -9.95
N ALA A 152 9.45 1.98 -9.89
CA ALA A 152 8.16 2.02 -9.20
C ALA A 152 7.12 1.11 -9.87
N VAL A 153 7.00 1.18 -11.20
CA VAL A 153 6.06 0.36 -11.97
C VAL A 153 6.44 -1.11 -11.92
N THR A 154 7.72 -1.46 -12.11
CA THR A 154 8.17 -2.87 -12.06
C THR A 154 7.96 -3.48 -10.67
N SER A 155 8.21 -2.73 -9.60
CA SER A 155 7.95 -3.16 -8.23
C SER A 155 6.45 -3.44 -7.98
N ALA A 156 5.59 -2.48 -8.36
CA ALA A 156 4.14 -2.64 -8.23
C ALA A 156 3.60 -3.79 -9.09
N PHE A 157 4.06 -3.90 -10.34
CA PHE A 157 3.70 -4.96 -11.27
C PHE A 157 4.05 -6.35 -10.73
N SER A 158 5.27 -6.52 -10.18
CA SER A 158 5.68 -7.79 -9.57
C SER A 158 4.79 -8.17 -8.38
N ALA A 159 4.42 -7.22 -7.52
CA ALA A 159 3.56 -7.49 -6.38
C ALA A 159 2.14 -7.88 -6.82
N GLN A 160 1.59 -7.21 -7.82
CA GLN A 160 0.25 -7.50 -8.34
C GLN A 160 0.17 -8.83 -9.10
N LEU A 161 1.23 -9.21 -9.83
CA LEU A 161 1.31 -10.53 -10.46
C LEU A 161 1.20 -11.65 -9.43
N ILE A 162 1.95 -11.54 -8.33
CA ILE A 162 1.93 -12.53 -7.24
C ILE A 162 0.56 -12.54 -6.54
N ALA A 163 -0.02 -11.37 -6.30
CA ALA A 163 -1.34 -11.26 -5.67
C ALA A 163 -2.43 -11.93 -6.51
N VAL A 164 -2.46 -11.70 -7.83
CA VAL A 164 -3.46 -12.30 -8.71
C VAL A 164 -3.19 -13.78 -8.93
N SER A 165 -1.94 -14.20 -9.02
CA SER A 165 -1.62 -15.62 -9.15
C SER A 165 -1.98 -16.41 -7.90
N SER A 166 -1.82 -15.85 -6.69
CA SER A 166 -2.23 -16.50 -5.44
C SER A 166 -3.75 -16.63 -5.36
N VAL A 167 -4.50 -15.57 -5.69
CA VAL A 167 -5.98 -15.63 -5.75
C VAL A 167 -6.44 -16.70 -6.73
N PHE A 168 -5.89 -16.69 -7.95
CA PHE A 168 -6.29 -17.68 -8.95
C PHE A 168 -5.94 -19.11 -8.53
N THR A 169 -4.78 -19.32 -7.93
CA THR A 169 -4.29 -20.66 -7.57
C THR A 169 -5.04 -21.24 -6.38
N TYR A 170 -5.20 -20.47 -5.30
CA TYR A 170 -5.77 -20.98 -4.05
C TYR A 170 -7.28 -20.78 -4.00
N ASP A 171 -7.78 -19.59 -4.36
CA ASP A 171 -9.19 -19.24 -4.18
C ASP A 171 -10.07 -19.72 -5.34
N ILE A 172 -9.50 -19.94 -6.53
CA ILE A 172 -10.25 -20.41 -7.71
C ILE A 172 -9.88 -21.85 -8.03
N PHE A 173 -8.61 -22.11 -8.37
CA PHE A 173 -8.19 -23.40 -8.88
C PHE A 173 -8.25 -24.49 -7.81
N GLN A 174 -7.60 -24.29 -6.66
CA GLN A 174 -7.65 -25.29 -5.59
C GLN A 174 -9.07 -25.39 -5.01
N ALA A 175 -9.72 -24.27 -4.69
CA ALA A 175 -11.03 -24.32 -4.05
C ALA A 175 -12.14 -24.98 -4.90
N TYR A 176 -12.17 -24.73 -6.22
CA TYR A 176 -13.30 -25.13 -7.07
C TYR A 176 -12.95 -26.06 -8.23
N VAL A 177 -11.73 -25.99 -8.78
CA VAL A 177 -11.35 -26.80 -9.96
C VAL A 177 -10.75 -28.13 -9.52
N GLN A 178 -9.80 -28.11 -8.59
CA GLN A 178 -9.15 -29.31 -8.07
C GLN A 178 -8.74 -29.16 -6.59
N PRO A 179 -9.64 -29.48 -5.65
CA PRO A 179 -9.38 -29.42 -4.20
C PRO A 179 -8.25 -30.33 -3.71
N SER A 180 -7.93 -31.37 -4.46
CA SER A 180 -6.84 -32.30 -4.14
C SER A 180 -5.47 -31.87 -4.66
N ALA A 181 -5.36 -30.75 -5.38
CA ALA A 181 -4.08 -30.26 -5.90
C ALA A 181 -3.15 -29.82 -4.75
N LYS A 182 -1.88 -30.23 -4.82
CA LYS A 182 -0.83 -29.95 -3.82
C LYS A 182 0.53 -29.72 -4.48
N GLY A 183 1.44 -29.06 -3.74
CA GLY A 183 2.86 -28.90 -4.08
C GLY A 183 3.11 -28.40 -5.51
N LYS A 184 3.89 -29.16 -6.28
CA LYS A 184 4.35 -28.83 -7.65
C LYS A 184 3.24 -28.35 -8.59
N ARG A 185 2.04 -28.95 -8.50
CA ARG A 185 0.94 -28.58 -9.39
C ARG A 185 0.41 -27.17 -9.10
N LEU A 186 0.32 -26.78 -7.83
CA LEU A 186 -0.10 -25.44 -7.44
C LEU A 186 0.93 -24.40 -7.89
N VAL A 187 2.22 -24.69 -7.69
CA VAL A 187 3.32 -23.83 -8.17
C VAL A 187 3.27 -23.64 -9.68
N TRP A 188 3.04 -24.72 -10.44
CA TRP A 188 2.93 -24.64 -11.90
C TRP A 188 1.73 -23.80 -12.35
N ILE A 189 0.57 -23.98 -11.71
CA ILE A 189 -0.64 -23.19 -11.98
C ILE A 189 -0.42 -21.71 -11.62
N SER A 190 0.26 -21.42 -10.52
CA SER A 190 0.63 -20.06 -10.13
C SER A 190 1.50 -19.37 -11.18
N HIS A 191 2.55 -20.05 -11.66
CA HIS A 191 3.39 -19.51 -12.73
C HIS A 191 2.61 -19.29 -14.04
N MET A 192 1.73 -20.22 -14.41
CA MET A 192 0.85 -20.01 -15.57
C MET A 192 -0.07 -18.82 -15.39
N ALA A 193 -0.68 -18.66 -14.21
CA ALA A 193 -1.54 -17.54 -13.89
C ALA A 193 -0.80 -16.20 -14.01
N CYS A 194 0.46 -16.13 -13.55
CA CYS A 194 1.32 -14.96 -13.76
C CYS A 194 1.48 -14.62 -15.24
N VAL A 195 1.82 -15.60 -16.10
CA VAL A 195 2.05 -15.36 -17.53
C VAL A 195 0.75 -14.91 -18.22
N VAL A 196 -0.36 -15.61 -17.97
CA VAL A 196 -1.66 -15.27 -18.57
C VAL A 196 -2.11 -13.89 -18.12
N TYR A 197 -2.00 -13.58 -16.82
CA TYR A 197 -2.40 -12.29 -16.30
C TYR A 197 -1.50 -11.14 -16.80
N ALA A 198 -0.20 -11.38 -16.98
CA ALA A 198 0.69 -10.41 -17.62
C ALA A 198 0.23 -10.04 -19.04
N LEU A 199 -0.19 -11.04 -19.83
CA LEU A 199 -0.73 -10.82 -21.18
C LEU A 199 -2.06 -10.06 -21.15
N ILE A 200 -2.96 -10.42 -20.22
CA ILE A 200 -4.25 -9.71 -20.03
C ILE A 200 -3.99 -8.26 -19.64
N MET A 201 -3.10 -7.99 -18.68
CA MET A 201 -2.75 -6.63 -18.27
C MET A 201 -2.14 -5.83 -19.41
N ALA A 202 -1.21 -6.40 -20.17
CA ALA A 202 -0.61 -5.73 -21.32
C ALA A 202 -1.65 -5.40 -22.41
N GLY A 203 -2.55 -6.34 -22.72
CA GLY A 203 -3.65 -6.13 -23.65
C GLY A 203 -4.63 -5.07 -23.16
N PHE A 204 -5.03 -5.12 -21.89
CA PHE A 204 -5.95 -4.17 -21.28
C PHE A 204 -5.38 -2.76 -21.22
N ALA A 205 -4.11 -2.61 -20.79
CA ALA A 205 -3.42 -1.33 -20.76
C ALA A 205 -3.30 -0.71 -22.17
N THR A 206 -2.97 -1.53 -23.17
CA THR A 206 -2.93 -1.09 -24.58
C THR A 206 -4.30 -0.65 -25.07
N GLY A 207 -5.35 -1.41 -24.74
CA GLY A 207 -6.74 -1.07 -25.08
C GLY A 207 -7.17 0.26 -24.47
N LEU A 208 -6.86 0.51 -23.20
CA LEU A 208 -7.16 1.77 -22.51
C LEU A 208 -6.43 2.96 -23.15
N TYR A 209 -5.17 2.77 -23.53
CA TYR A 209 -4.39 3.81 -24.22
C TYR A 209 -5.06 4.23 -25.54
N TYR A 210 -5.44 3.28 -26.39
CA TYR A 210 -6.13 3.58 -27.65
C TYR A 210 -7.58 4.07 -27.47
N ALA A 211 -8.23 3.72 -26.35
CA ALA A 211 -9.53 4.27 -25.96
C ALA A 211 -9.45 5.72 -25.46
N GLY A 212 -8.25 6.32 -25.37
CA GLY A 212 -8.04 7.68 -24.88
C GLY A 212 -8.18 7.81 -23.36
N VAL A 213 -8.11 6.71 -22.62
CA VAL A 213 -8.22 6.70 -21.16
C VAL A 213 -6.86 7.00 -20.53
N GLY A 214 -6.73 8.19 -19.94
CA GLY A 214 -5.51 8.63 -19.28
C GLY A 214 -5.30 8.06 -17.87
N MET A 215 -4.09 8.22 -17.32
CA MET A 215 -3.77 7.78 -15.96
C MET A 215 -4.64 8.46 -14.90
N GLY A 216 -4.87 9.77 -15.03
CA GLY A 216 -5.75 10.49 -14.11
C GLY A 216 -7.18 9.94 -14.08
N TYR A 217 -7.72 9.54 -15.24
CA TYR A 217 -9.04 8.94 -15.32
C TYR A 217 -9.11 7.61 -14.55
N LEU A 218 -8.16 6.70 -14.79
CA LEU A 218 -8.11 5.40 -14.12
C LEU A 218 -7.94 5.57 -12.60
N TYR A 219 -7.12 6.54 -12.20
CA TYR A 219 -6.89 6.86 -10.81
C TYR A 219 -8.17 7.32 -10.09
N LEU A 220 -8.99 8.16 -10.71
CA LEU A 220 -10.27 8.59 -10.13
C LEU A 220 -11.33 7.49 -10.19
N LEU A 221 -11.30 6.66 -11.25
CA LEU A 221 -12.25 5.57 -11.47
C LEU A 221 -12.08 4.43 -10.45
N MET A 222 -10.85 4.18 -9.98
CA MET A 222 -10.54 3.00 -9.16
C MET A 222 -11.51 2.86 -7.99
N GLY A 223 -11.78 3.96 -7.27
CA GLY A 223 -12.65 3.92 -6.11
C GLY A 223 -14.14 3.78 -6.44
N VAL A 224 -14.59 4.16 -7.64
CA VAL A 224 -15.96 3.86 -8.11
C VAL A 224 -16.17 2.35 -8.24
N ILE A 225 -15.15 1.64 -8.73
CA ILE A 225 -15.25 0.20 -9.04
C ILE A 225 -15.04 -0.66 -7.79
N ILE A 226 -14.10 -0.31 -6.92
CA ILE A 226 -13.66 -1.24 -5.88
C ILE A 226 -14.16 -0.88 -4.47
N SER A 227 -14.47 0.39 -4.18
CA SER A 227 -14.65 0.83 -2.77
C SER A 227 -15.88 0.25 -2.06
N SER A 228 -16.84 -0.31 -2.79
CA SER A 228 -18.03 -0.93 -2.20
C SER A 228 -17.72 -2.19 -1.38
N ALA A 229 -16.57 -2.83 -1.57
CA ALA A 229 -16.17 -3.97 -0.77
C ALA A 229 -15.42 -3.59 0.53
N VAL A 230 -15.02 -2.32 0.70
CA VAL A 230 -14.23 -1.87 1.86
C VAL A 230 -14.99 -2.06 3.17
N ILE A 231 -16.19 -1.51 3.27
CA ILE A 231 -16.97 -1.56 4.51
C ILE A 231 -17.41 -3.00 4.83
N PRO A 232 -17.94 -3.79 3.88
CA PRO A 232 -18.22 -5.21 4.12
C PRO A 232 -16.99 -5.97 4.64
N GLY A 233 -15.81 -5.76 4.04
CA GLY A 233 -14.57 -6.41 4.48
C GLY A 233 -14.02 -5.90 5.81
N ALA A 234 -14.21 -4.62 6.15
CA ALA A 234 -13.83 -4.10 7.46
C ALA A 234 -14.79 -4.60 8.56
N MET A 235 -16.09 -4.67 8.26
CA MET A 235 -17.10 -5.11 9.22
C MET A 235 -16.99 -6.60 9.52
N THR A 236 -16.53 -7.46 8.61
CA THR A 236 -16.31 -8.88 8.93
C THR A 236 -15.32 -9.03 10.09
N LEU A 237 -14.28 -8.19 10.12
CA LEU A 237 -13.25 -8.21 11.16
C LEU A 237 -13.65 -7.47 12.45
N LEU A 238 -14.47 -6.42 12.35
CA LEU A 238 -14.77 -5.52 13.46
C LEU A 238 -16.13 -5.78 14.13
N TRP A 239 -17.08 -6.38 13.41
CA TRP A 239 -18.44 -6.58 13.89
C TRP A 239 -18.85 -8.05 13.82
N LYS A 240 -19.11 -8.62 15.00
CA LYS A 240 -19.52 -10.03 15.14
C LYS A 240 -20.89 -10.34 14.53
N GLY A 241 -21.75 -9.35 14.32
CA GLY A 241 -23.14 -9.59 13.89
C GLY A 241 -23.33 -9.72 12.38
N GLN A 242 -22.29 -9.48 11.56
CA GLN A 242 -22.42 -9.49 10.11
C GLN A 242 -22.67 -10.91 9.58
N ASN A 243 -23.73 -11.07 8.79
CA ASN A 243 -23.99 -12.34 8.11
C ASN A 243 -23.28 -12.43 6.74
N TRP A 244 -23.11 -13.66 6.25
CA TRP A 244 -22.43 -13.90 4.97
C TRP A 244 -23.15 -13.26 3.78
N VAL A 245 -24.49 -13.15 3.84
CA VAL A 245 -25.30 -12.53 2.78
C VAL A 245 -24.96 -11.04 2.66
N ALA A 246 -24.91 -10.33 3.80
CA ALA A 246 -24.50 -8.94 3.87
C ALA A 246 -23.06 -8.76 3.42
N ALA A 247 -22.16 -9.68 3.77
CA ALA A 247 -20.77 -9.64 3.31
C ALA A 247 -20.63 -9.81 1.79
N ALA A 248 -21.37 -10.76 1.19
CA ALA A 248 -21.22 -11.12 -0.22
C ALA A 248 -22.06 -10.25 -1.18
N VAL A 249 -23.26 -9.82 -0.76
CA VAL A 249 -24.22 -9.13 -1.63
C VAL A 249 -24.05 -7.60 -1.58
N SER A 250 -23.56 -7.04 -0.47
CA SER A 250 -23.36 -5.59 -0.36
C SER A 250 -22.36 -5.02 -1.38
N PRO A 251 -21.20 -5.66 -1.68
CA PRO A 251 -20.27 -5.12 -2.65
C PRO A 251 -20.81 -5.02 -4.08
N PRO A 252 -21.45 -6.06 -4.67
CA PRO A 252 -22.07 -5.95 -6.00
C PRO A 252 -23.21 -4.93 -6.06
N LEU A 253 -24.06 -4.84 -5.02
CA LEU A 253 -25.12 -3.82 -4.96
C LEU A 253 -24.53 -2.41 -4.88
N GLY A 254 -23.51 -2.22 -4.05
CA GLY A 254 -22.82 -0.94 -3.92
C GLY A 254 -22.11 -0.53 -5.20
N LEU A 255 -21.52 -1.48 -5.94
CA LEU A 255 -20.95 -1.23 -7.26
C LEU A 255 -22.02 -0.79 -8.26
N ALA A 256 -23.16 -1.47 -8.30
CA ALA A 256 -24.26 -1.07 -9.18
C ALA A 256 -24.74 0.36 -8.88
N CYS A 257 -24.93 0.69 -7.60
CA CYS A 257 -25.27 2.05 -7.19
C CYS A 257 -24.18 3.07 -7.55
N ALA A 258 -22.91 2.73 -7.38
CA ALA A 258 -21.78 3.59 -7.73
C ALA A 258 -21.71 3.88 -9.22
N LEU A 259 -21.88 2.85 -10.07
CA LEU A 259 -21.90 2.99 -11.52
C LEU A 259 -23.10 3.84 -11.99
N ILE A 260 -24.28 3.64 -11.39
CA ILE A 260 -25.45 4.46 -11.67
C ILE A 260 -25.16 5.91 -11.28
N ALA A 261 -24.70 6.17 -10.06
CA ALA A 261 -24.41 7.51 -9.58
C ALA A 261 -23.37 8.21 -10.47
N TRP A 262 -22.30 7.51 -10.84
CA TRP A 262 -21.25 7.99 -11.72
C TRP A 262 -21.78 8.37 -13.11
N LEU A 263 -22.45 7.44 -13.80
CA LEU A 263 -22.92 7.65 -15.18
C LEU A 263 -24.10 8.62 -15.25
N VAL A 264 -25.03 8.55 -14.30
CA VAL A 264 -26.16 9.49 -14.24
C VAL A 264 -25.66 10.90 -13.97
N THR A 265 -24.72 11.10 -13.03
CA THR A 265 -24.15 12.43 -12.77
C THR A 265 -23.43 12.98 -14.00
N ALA A 266 -22.68 12.15 -14.74
CA ALA A 266 -22.05 12.56 -15.99
C ALA A 266 -23.10 12.99 -17.03
N LYS A 267 -24.14 12.18 -17.26
CA LYS A 267 -25.19 12.48 -18.22
C LYS A 267 -26.02 13.71 -17.83
N SER A 268 -26.33 13.88 -16.56
CA SER A 268 -27.15 14.99 -16.05
C SER A 268 -26.42 16.33 -16.07
N LEU A 269 -25.11 16.35 -15.79
CA LEU A 269 -24.33 17.60 -15.77
C LEU A 269 -23.87 18.03 -17.17
N TYR A 270 -23.51 17.07 -18.03
CA TYR A 270 -22.85 17.36 -19.30
C TYR A 270 -23.66 16.98 -20.54
N GLY A 271 -24.80 16.28 -20.39
CA GLY A 271 -25.66 15.89 -21.51
C GLY A 271 -25.15 14.74 -22.37
N GLU A 272 -23.90 14.29 -22.19
CA GLU A 272 -23.26 13.22 -22.95
C GLU A 272 -22.36 12.32 -22.08
N LEU A 273 -22.09 11.11 -22.57
CA LEU A 273 -21.17 10.15 -21.93
C LEU A 273 -19.95 9.98 -22.83
N THR A 274 -18.88 10.70 -22.50
CA THR A 274 -17.58 10.64 -23.17
C THR A 274 -16.50 10.47 -22.11
N VAL A 275 -15.29 10.06 -22.50
CA VAL A 275 -14.16 9.91 -21.55
C VAL A 275 -13.91 11.21 -20.77
N THR A 276 -14.12 12.36 -21.40
CA THR A 276 -14.01 13.68 -20.78
C THR A 276 -15.10 13.92 -19.73
N THR A 277 -16.36 13.63 -20.05
CA THR A 277 -17.47 13.89 -19.13
C THR A 277 -17.49 12.90 -17.97
N THR A 278 -17.27 11.61 -18.22
CA THR A 278 -17.22 10.60 -17.16
C THR A 278 -15.95 10.73 -16.31
N GLY A 279 -14.86 11.25 -16.89
CA GLY A 279 -13.59 11.53 -16.23
C GLY A 279 -13.56 12.80 -15.38
N SER A 280 -14.61 13.60 -15.43
CA SER A 280 -14.69 14.84 -14.67
C SER A 280 -14.84 14.60 -13.17
N ASN A 281 -14.37 15.54 -12.36
CA ASN A 281 -14.30 15.41 -10.90
C ASN A 281 -15.68 15.18 -10.26
N TYR A 282 -16.75 15.81 -10.75
CA TYR A 282 -18.09 15.66 -10.16
C TYR A 282 -18.69 14.26 -10.33
N PRO A 283 -18.75 13.69 -11.55
CA PRO A 283 -19.15 12.30 -11.73
C PRO A 283 -18.31 11.33 -10.92
N MET A 284 -16.99 11.48 -10.94
CA MET A 284 -16.08 10.61 -10.18
C MET A 284 -16.33 10.70 -8.67
N LEU A 285 -16.54 11.92 -8.14
CA LEU A 285 -16.89 12.13 -6.74
C LEU A 285 -18.19 11.41 -6.38
N ALA A 286 -19.25 11.56 -7.18
CA ALA A 286 -20.53 10.92 -6.93
C ALA A 286 -20.39 9.38 -6.90
N GLY A 287 -19.72 8.81 -7.91
CA GLY A 287 -19.46 7.37 -7.97
C GLY A 287 -18.66 6.86 -6.77
N ASN A 288 -17.56 7.53 -6.43
CA ASN A 288 -16.72 7.14 -5.30
C ASN A 288 -17.48 7.20 -3.96
N VAL A 289 -18.14 8.32 -3.66
CA VAL A 289 -18.87 8.49 -2.40
C VAL A 289 -19.99 7.45 -2.28
N VAL A 290 -20.73 7.19 -3.35
CA VAL A 290 -21.77 6.16 -3.35
C VAL A 290 -21.17 4.76 -3.20
N ALA A 291 -20.04 4.47 -3.85
CA ALA A 291 -19.34 3.19 -3.69
C ALA A 291 -18.99 2.93 -2.22
N LEU A 292 -18.36 3.89 -1.54
CA LEU A 292 -17.96 3.71 -0.15
C LEU A 292 -19.14 3.66 0.82
N LEU A 293 -20.15 4.52 0.65
CA LEU A 293 -21.20 4.70 1.66
C LEU A 293 -22.42 3.81 1.47
N SER A 294 -22.71 3.35 0.25
CA SER A 294 -23.89 2.49 0.01
C SER A 294 -23.91 1.19 0.83
N PRO A 295 -22.77 0.51 1.12
CA PRO A 295 -22.77 -0.66 2.01
C PRO A 295 -23.20 -0.34 3.46
N LEU A 296 -23.06 0.91 3.94
CA LEU A 296 -23.58 1.30 5.26
C LEU A 296 -25.10 1.16 5.35
N ILE A 297 -25.79 1.17 4.21
CA ILE A 297 -27.24 0.98 4.13
C ILE A 297 -27.54 -0.51 3.91
N PHE A 298 -26.84 -1.16 2.97
CA PHE A 298 -27.10 -2.56 2.63
C PHE A 298 -26.76 -3.53 3.76
N ILE A 299 -25.65 -3.32 4.48
CA ILE A 299 -25.21 -4.23 5.54
C ILE A 299 -26.25 -4.32 6.66
N PRO A 300 -26.74 -3.22 7.28
CA PRO A 300 -27.79 -3.31 8.29
C PRO A 300 -29.08 -3.92 7.76
N ILE A 301 -29.53 -3.54 6.55
CA ILE A 301 -30.76 -4.06 5.96
C ILE A 301 -30.68 -5.58 5.75
N LEU A 302 -29.61 -6.05 5.10
CA LEU A 302 -29.40 -7.48 4.85
C LEU A 302 -29.17 -8.25 6.16
N THR A 303 -28.54 -7.64 7.15
CA THR A 303 -28.37 -8.26 8.47
C THR A 303 -29.69 -8.37 9.23
N LEU A 304 -30.58 -7.39 9.11
CA LEU A 304 -31.92 -7.43 9.73
C LEU A 304 -32.84 -8.43 9.03
N ILE A 305 -32.79 -8.54 7.70
CA ILE A 305 -33.63 -9.46 6.91
C ILE A 305 -33.21 -10.91 7.11
N PHE A 306 -31.90 -11.20 7.06
CA PHE A 306 -31.38 -12.57 7.09
C PHE A 306 -30.83 -13.01 8.45
N GLY A 307 -30.91 -12.13 9.46
CA GLY A 307 -30.46 -12.38 10.83
C GLY A 307 -28.96 -12.20 11.04
N GLN A 308 -28.56 -11.91 12.28
CA GLN A 308 -27.15 -11.79 12.67
C GLN A 308 -26.47 -13.16 12.75
N GLN A 309 -25.20 -13.25 12.32
CA GLN A 309 -24.41 -14.47 12.42
C GLN A 309 -23.12 -14.21 13.18
N ASN A 310 -23.02 -14.75 14.39
CA ASN A 310 -21.85 -14.61 15.25
C ASN A 310 -20.76 -15.62 14.85
N TYR A 311 -20.10 -15.37 13.73
CA TYR A 311 -19.01 -16.22 13.27
C TYR A 311 -17.78 -16.08 14.18
N ASP A 312 -17.32 -17.20 14.75
CA ASP A 312 -16.24 -17.26 15.75
C ASP A 312 -14.83 -17.36 15.14
N TYR A 313 -14.74 -17.48 13.81
CA TYR A 313 -13.49 -17.65 13.06
C TYR A 313 -12.66 -18.90 13.44
N GLU A 314 -13.18 -19.83 14.25
CA GLU A 314 -12.44 -21.02 14.67
C GLU A 314 -12.12 -21.92 13.47
N SER A 315 -13.08 -22.09 12.57
CA SER A 315 -12.87 -22.86 11.33
C SER A 315 -11.78 -22.26 10.44
N MET A 316 -11.58 -20.94 10.43
CA MET A 316 -10.48 -20.29 9.69
C MET A 316 -9.12 -20.57 10.32
N ARG A 317 -9.05 -20.70 11.66
CA ARG A 317 -7.82 -21.09 12.37
C ARG A 317 -7.41 -22.53 12.04
N ASN A 318 -8.39 -23.37 11.72
CA ASN A 318 -8.18 -24.78 11.37
C ASN A 318 -7.83 -25.00 9.89
N ILE A 319 -7.85 -23.95 9.05
CA ILE A 319 -7.39 -24.05 7.66
C ILE A 319 -5.89 -24.31 7.69
N ARG A 320 -5.49 -25.52 7.30
CA ARG A 320 -4.10 -25.95 7.21
C ARG A 320 -3.38 -25.01 6.24
N LYS A 321 -2.35 -24.28 6.71
CA LYS A 321 -1.41 -23.60 5.82
C LYS A 321 -0.89 -24.62 4.80
N VAL A 322 -0.91 -24.27 3.52
CA VAL A 322 -0.44 -25.16 2.45
C VAL A 322 0.99 -25.57 2.80
N ASP A 323 1.17 -26.88 2.92
CA ASP A 323 2.42 -27.52 3.29
C ASP A 323 3.32 -27.52 2.05
N ASP A 324 4.08 -26.44 1.88
CA ASP A 324 5.04 -26.27 0.77
C ASP A 324 6.39 -26.93 1.10
N SER A 325 6.44 -27.75 2.16
CA SER A 325 7.66 -28.39 2.64
C SER A 325 8.32 -29.28 1.60
N ASP A 326 7.53 -29.96 0.76
CA ASP A 326 8.02 -30.75 -0.37
C ASP A 326 8.69 -29.89 -1.45
N VAL A 327 8.25 -28.63 -1.63
CA VAL A 327 8.78 -27.69 -2.64
C VAL A 327 10.05 -27.00 -2.13
N ALA A 328 10.06 -26.60 -0.86
CA ALA A 328 11.23 -26.02 -0.20
C ALA A 328 12.35 -27.05 -0.01
N ALA A 329 12.01 -28.31 0.32
CA ALA A 329 12.96 -29.42 0.38
C ALA A 329 13.62 -29.72 -0.98
N GLU A 330 12.87 -29.65 -2.10
CA GLU A 330 13.44 -29.81 -3.44
C GLU A 330 14.26 -28.60 -3.93
N ALA A 331 13.98 -27.40 -3.40
CA ALA A 331 14.76 -26.20 -3.70
C ALA A 331 16.03 -26.04 -2.83
N HIS A 332 16.30 -27.00 -1.91
CA HIS A 332 17.33 -26.89 -0.86
C HIS A 332 17.20 -25.60 -0.03
N VAL A 333 15.98 -25.09 0.12
CA VAL A 333 15.68 -23.97 1.01
C VAL A 333 15.28 -24.57 2.34
N ASP A 334 16.03 -24.25 3.39
CA ASP A 334 15.73 -24.71 4.74
C ASP A 334 14.34 -24.21 5.14
N LEU A 335 13.49 -25.10 5.64
CA LEU A 335 12.11 -24.76 6.04
C LEU A 335 12.12 -23.73 7.19
N GLU A 336 13.15 -23.76 8.03
CA GLU A 336 13.37 -22.74 9.07
C GLU A 336 13.74 -21.34 8.54
N LEU A 337 14.16 -21.21 7.27
CA LEU A 337 14.48 -19.93 6.64
C LEU A 337 13.26 -19.24 6.02
N ILE A 338 12.10 -19.90 5.98
CA ILE A 338 10.85 -19.32 5.49
C ILE A 338 10.17 -18.56 6.65
N PRO A 339 10.07 -17.22 6.60
CA PRO A 339 9.38 -16.46 7.63
C PRO A 339 7.91 -16.91 7.71
N GLY A 340 7.54 -17.53 8.84
CA GLY A 340 6.19 -18.03 9.09
C GLY A 340 6.04 -19.57 9.12
N GLU A 341 7.14 -20.32 8.91
CA GLU A 341 7.21 -21.78 8.96
C GLU A 341 7.93 -22.31 10.22
N THR A 342 7.88 -21.58 11.35
CA THR A 342 8.12 -22.26 12.63
C THR A 342 7.02 -23.28 12.85
N THR A 343 7.43 -24.54 12.80
CA THR A 343 6.68 -25.71 13.27
C THR A 343 5.92 -25.36 14.55
N ASN A 344 4.61 -25.58 14.55
CA ASN A 344 3.70 -25.52 15.71
C ASN A 344 3.04 -24.18 16.10
N PHE A 345 2.67 -23.29 15.16
CA PHE A 345 1.69 -22.22 15.50
C PHE A 345 0.28 -22.73 15.83
N ALA A 346 -0.02 -24.01 15.56
CA ALA A 346 -1.34 -24.62 15.76
C ALA A 346 -1.48 -25.36 17.11
N GLN A 347 -0.45 -25.43 17.94
CA GLN A 347 -0.55 -25.92 19.31
C GLN A 347 -0.39 -24.75 20.27
N ASP A 348 -1.52 -24.30 20.80
CA ASP A 348 -1.68 -23.33 21.88
C ASP A 348 -0.83 -22.06 21.74
N MET A 349 -1.40 -21.06 21.06
CA MET A 349 -1.00 -19.66 21.27
C MET A 349 -0.96 -19.44 22.79
N THR A 350 0.24 -19.22 23.33
CA THR A 350 0.42 -19.07 24.77
C THR A 350 -0.45 -17.90 25.26
N GLU A 351 -0.97 -17.97 26.49
CA GLU A 351 -1.74 -16.86 27.07
C GLU A 351 -0.95 -15.53 26.99
N GLU A 352 0.37 -15.61 27.06
CA GLU A 352 1.29 -14.48 26.90
C GLU A 352 1.27 -13.87 25.49
N GLU A 353 1.29 -14.69 24.44
CA GLU A 353 1.15 -14.23 23.04
C GLU A 353 -0.21 -13.60 22.80
N THR A 354 -1.27 -14.20 23.33
CA THR A 354 -2.63 -13.64 23.25
C THR A 354 -2.70 -12.27 23.93
N ARG A 355 -2.06 -12.12 25.09
CA ARG A 355 -1.98 -10.84 25.81
C ARG A 355 -1.17 -9.79 25.05
N LYS A 356 -0.03 -10.17 24.47
CA LYS A 356 0.80 -9.28 23.62
C LYS A 356 0.00 -8.83 22.40
N LEU A 357 -0.69 -9.73 21.73
CA LEU A 357 -1.51 -9.45 20.55
C LEU A 357 -2.67 -8.50 20.89
N ASN A 358 -3.40 -8.75 21.98
CA ASN A 358 -4.49 -7.87 22.42
C ASN A 358 -3.99 -6.47 22.77
N ARG A 359 -2.83 -6.37 23.42
CA ARG A 359 -2.21 -5.07 23.74
C ARG A 359 -1.78 -4.34 22.46
N ALA A 360 -1.16 -5.02 21.51
CA ALA A 360 -0.80 -4.45 20.22
C ALA A 360 -2.05 -3.99 19.45
N ALA A 361 -3.12 -4.78 19.43
CA ALA A 361 -4.38 -4.43 18.80
C ALA A 361 -5.04 -3.18 19.42
N PHE A 362 -4.96 -3.02 20.75
CA PHE A 362 -5.45 -1.80 21.42
C PHE A 362 -4.66 -0.58 20.97
N TYR A 363 -3.32 -0.61 21.04
CA TYR A 363 -2.49 0.50 20.58
C TYR A 363 -2.69 0.79 19.09
N ALA A 364 -2.85 -0.24 18.26
CA ALA A 364 -3.11 -0.09 16.83
C ALA A 364 -4.40 0.70 16.59
N ARG A 365 -5.50 0.30 17.23
CA ARG A 365 -6.79 0.97 17.08
C ARG A 365 -6.71 2.41 17.57
N THR A 366 -6.13 2.64 18.74
CA THR A 366 -5.99 4.00 19.30
C THR A 366 -5.13 4.89 18.41
N LEU A 367 -3.98 4.40 17.96
CA LEU A 367 -3.09 5.16 17.09
C LEU A 367 -3.73 5.45 15.73
N THR A 368 -4.41 4.48 15.12
CA THR A 368 -5.13 4.69 13.86
C THR A 368 -6.20 5.77 14.00
N VAL A 369 -6.99 5.77 15.07
CA VAL A 369 -8.00 6.82 15.33
C VAL A 369 -7.33 8.18 15.49
N ILE A 370 -6.28 8.28 16.32
CA ILE A 370 -5.56 9.54 16.52
C ILE A 370 -4.97 10.06 15.21
N MET A 371 -4.28 9.21 14.44
CA MET A 371 -3.70 9.59 13.15
C MET A 371 -4.74 10.00 12.13
N THR A 372 -5.88 9.31 12.08
CA THR A 372 -7.01 9.69 11.21
C THR A 372 -7.54 11.07 11.58
N LEU A 373 -7.77 11.33 12.88
CA LEU A 373 -8.23 12.64 13.35
C LEU A 373 -7.20 13.74 13.07
N CYS A 374 -5.91 13.47 13.33
CA CYS A 374 -4.84 14.46 13.11
C CYS A 374 -4.65 14.78 11.62
N LEU A 375 -4.50 13.76 10.77
CA LEU A 375 -4.09 13.92 9.37
C LEU A 375 -5.27 14.19 8.42
N LEU A 376 -6.48 13.71 8.71
CA LEU A 376 -7.65 13.94 7.85
C LEU A 376 -8.55 15.07 8.33
N ILE A 377 -8.56 15.38 9.62
CA ILE A 377 -9.46 16.39 10.20
C ILE A 377 -8.67 17.60 10.69
N LEU A 378 -7.89 17.47 11.76
CA LEU A 378 -7.30 18.60 12.48
C LEU A 378 -6.27 19.37 11.65
N TRP A 379 -5.55 18.73 10.75
CA TRP A 379 -4.58 19.41 9.89
C TRP A 379 -5.23 20.04 8.65
N PRO A 380 -5.84 19.28 7.72
CA PRO A 380 -6.33 19.86 6.47
C PRO A 380 -7.61 20.68 6.63
N MET A 381 -8.56 20.29 7.51
CA MET A 381 -9.88 20.93 7.55
C MET A 381 -9.85 22.37 8.07
N PRO A 382 -9.12 22.72 9.15
CA PRO A 382 -8.98 24.11 9.56
C PRO A 382 -8.25 24.97 8.52
N MET A 383 -7.23 24.42 7.84
CA MET A 383 -6.50 25.14 6.79
C MET A 383 -7.38 25.38 5.56
N TYR A 384 -8.22 24.41 5.20
CA TYR A 384 -9.23 24.55 4.16
C TYR A 384 -10.31 25.55 4.57
N GLY A 385 -10.91 25.40 5.75
CA GLY A 385 -12.04 26.22 6.21
C GLY A 385 -11.69 27.69 6.49
N SER A 386 -10.48 27.97 6.97
CA SER A 386 -10.01 29.34 7.23
C SER A 386 -9.65 30.11 5.96
N GLY A 387 -9.53 29.44 4.80
CA GLY A 387 -9.05 30.09 3.57
C GLY A 387 -7.59 30.56 3.68
N TYR A 388 -6.78 29.95 4.54
CA TYR A 388 -5.41 30.42 4.81
C TYR A 388 -4.53 30.36 3.56
N VAL A 389 -3.98 31.51 3.16
CA VAL A 389 -2.93 31.62 2.14
C VAL A 389 -1.58 31.64 2.84
N PHE A 390 -0.67 30.77 2.41
CA PHE A 390 0.60 30.57 3.11
C PHE A 390 1.42 31.86 3.08
N SER A 391 1.99 32.20 4.23
CA SER A 391 3.06 33.20 4.27
C SER A 391 4.37 32.61 3.76
N LYS A 392 5.30 33.45 3.32
CA LYS A 392 6.65 33.03 2.91
C LYS A 392 7.36 32.21 3.99
N LYS A 393 7.24 32.62 5.26
CA LYS A 393 7.80 31.89 6.41
C LYS A 393 7.13 30.54 6.60
N PHE A 394 5.80 30.48 6.51
CA PHE A 394 5.05 29.23 6.63
C PHE A 394 5.42 28.24 5.51
N PHE A 395 5.45 28.69 4.25
CA PHE A 395 5.85 27.85 3.12
C PHE A 395 7.29 27.34 3.25
N THR A 396 8.20 28.18 3.73
CA THR A 396 9.59 27.75 4.02
C THR A 396 9.59 26.65 5.08
N GLY A 397 8.83 26.82 6.16
CA GLY A 397 8.64 25.78 7.19
C GLY A 397 8.04 24.49 6.64
N TRP A 398 7.01 24.59 5.80
CA TRP A 398 6.36 23.45 5.13
C TRP A 398 7.35 22.59 4.36
N VAL A 399 8.21 23.22 3.55
CA VAL A 399 9.27 22.53 2.80
C VAL A 399 10.32 21.92 3.72
N VAL A 400 10.80 22.66 4.72
CA VAL A 400 11.82 22.19 5.66
C VAL A 400 11.33 20.98 6.45
N VAL A 401 10.11 21.02 6.98
CA VAL A 401 9.50 19.88 7.68
C VAL A 401 9.38 18.67 6.74
N GLY A 402 8.95 18.87 5.49
CA GLY A 402 8.90 17.79 4.50
C GLY A 402 10.26 17.14 4.25
N ILE A 403 11.33 17.93 4.13
CA ILE A 403 12.71 17.41 3.95
C ILE A 403 13.19 16.65 5.18
N LEU A 404 13.00 17.21 6.39
CA LEU A 404 13.40 16.57 7.65
C LEU A 404 12.65 15.24 7.85
N TRP A 405 11.35 15.21 7.56
CA TRP A 405 10.57 14.00 7.63
C TRP A 405 11.05 12.98 6.60
N LEU A 406 11.37 13.39 5.37
CA LEU A 406 11.92 12.45 4.37
C LEU A 406 13.26 11.84 4.81
N PHE A 407 14.11 12.57 5.56
CA PHE A 407 15.27 11.96 6.21
C PHE A 407 14.86 10.92 7.23
N GLY A 408 13.89 11.22 8.09
CA GLY A 408 13.30 10.25 9.02
C GLY A 408 12.80 8.99 8.29
N THR A 409 12.12 9.16 7.15
CA THR A 409 11.69 8.06 6.27
C THR A 409 12.86 7.25 5.73
N ALA A 410 13.94 7.90 5.29
CA ALA A 410 15.13 7.19 4.80
C ALA A 410 15.78 6.36 5.93
N PHE A 411 15.88 6.91 7.14
CA PHE A 411 16.35 6.15 8.30
C PHE A 411 15.42 4.98 8.63
N GLY A 412 14.11 5.20 8.70
CA GLY A 412 13.13 4.19 9.10
C GLY A 412 12.87 3.08 8.07
N VAL A 413 12.98 3.37 6.77
CA VAL A 413 12.65 2.41 5.70
C VAL A 413 13.88 1.84 5.02
N VAL A 414 14.98 2.58 4.94
CA VAL A 414 16.21 2.11 4.27
C VAL A 414 17.21 1.59 5.28
N ILE A 415 17.52 2.36 6.32
CA ILE A 415 18.62 2.02 7.24
C ILE A 415 18.17 1.05 8.33
N PHE A 416 16.99 1.27 8.91
CA PHE A 416 16.50 0.49 10.04
C PHE A 416 16.32 -1.01 9.70
N PRO A 417 15.71 -1.41 8.57
CA PRO A 417 15.62 -2.82 8.20
C PRO A 417 16.98 -3.48 7.96
N LEU A 418 17.96 -2.74 7.43
CA LEU A 418 19.34 -3.23 7.25
C LEU A 418 20.02 -3.49 8.61
N TYR A 419 19.75 -2.64 9.59
CA TYR A 419 20.27 -2.78 10.94
C TYR A 419 19.60 -3.95 11.69
N GLU A 420 18.28 -4.08 11.59
CA GLU A 420 17.52 -5.17 12.22
C GLU A 420 17.88 -6.52 11.61
N GLY A 421 17.95 -6.62 10.28
CA GLY A 421 18.31 -7.84 9.55
C GLY A 421 19.80 -8.16 9.49
N ARG A 422 20.68 -7.41 10.19
CA ARG A 422 22.14 -7.52 10.04
C ARG A 422 22.67 -8.92 10.34
N ASN A 423 22.13 -9.59 11.36
CA ASN A 423 22.59 -10.93 11.75
C ASN A 423 22.23 -11.95 10.67
N SER A 424 21.01 -11.88 10.13
CA SER A 424 20.55 -12.71 9.01
C SER A 424 21.35 -12.44 7.74
N ILE A 425 21.66 -11.17 7.43
CA ILE A 425 22.50 -10.81 6.27
C ILE A 425 23.89 -11.42 6.41
N VAL A 426 24.53 -11.27 7.59
CA VAL A 426 25.87 -11.84 7.85
C VAL A 426 25.84 -13.37 7.76
N TYR A 427 24.78 -14.00 8.28
CA TYR A 427 24.59 -15.44 8.18
C TYR A 427 24.49 -15.89 6.72
N THR A 428 23.60 -15.28 5.93
CA THR A 428 23.42 -15.61 4.51
C THR A 428 24.71 -15.40 3.72
N VAL A 429 25.43 -14.29 3.94
CA VAL A 429 26.71 -14.05 3.27
C VAL A 429 27.76 -15.10 3.65
N LYS A 430 27.82 -15.50 4.93
CA LYS A 430 28.72 -16.58 5.38
C LYS A 430 28.32 -17.93 4.76
N ALA A 431 27.03 -18.24 4.69
CA ALA A 431 26.53 -19.47 4.05
C ALA A 431 26.88 -19.50 2.56
N MET A 432 26.63 -18.41 1.83
CA MET A 432 27.01 -18.26 0.42
C MET A 432 28.52 -18.42 0.21
N TRP A 433 29.35 -17.87 1.12
CA TRP A 433 30.80 -18.06 1.08
C TRP A 433 31.17 -19.54 1.30
N LEU A 434 30.62 -20.17 2.33
CA LEU A 434 30.90 -21.57 2.66
C LEU A 434 30.53 -22.51 1.50
N ASP A 435 29.41 -22.25 0.83
CA ASP A 435 29.00 -22.96 -0.38
C ASP A 435 29.94 -22.69 -1.55
N ALA A 436 30.31 -21.42 -1.81
CA ALA A 436 31.25 -21.07 -2.87
C ALA A 436 32.66 -21.64 -2.65
N THR A 437 33.04 -21.91 -1.40
CA THR A 437 34.36 -22.46 -1.04
C THR A 437 34.35 -23.97 -0.80
N GLY A 438 33.21 -24.65 -1.00
CA GLY A 438 33.08 -26.10 -0.84
C GLY A 438 33.22 -26.60 0.60
N LYS A 439 33.23 -25.70 1.59
CA LYS A 439 33.36 -26.02 3.01
C LYS A 439 31.98 -26.23 3.64
N ARG A 440 31.21 -27.19 3.11
CA ARG A 440 29.93 -27.59 3.69
C ARG A 440 30.14 -28.10 5.12
N ARG A 441 29.56 -27.41 6.11
CA ARG A 441 29.35 -27.99 7.45
C ARG A 441 27.96 -28.63 7.49
N PRO A 442 27.79 -29.81 8.13
CA PRO A 442 26.47 -30.37 8.34
C PRO A 442 25.63 -29.41 9.20
N VAL A 443 24.42 -29.12 8.73
CA VAL A 443 23.51 -28.06 9.21
C VAL A 443 23.10 -28.25 10.69
N ASN A 444 23.23 -29.46 11.23
CA ASN A 444 22.69 -29.81 12.56
C ASN A 444 23.49 -29.32 13.79
N ALA A 445 24.59 -28.57 13.63
CA ALA A 445 25.51 -28.32 14.75
C ALA A 445 25.47 -26.90 15.38
N VAL A 446 24.70 -25.94 14.84
CA VAL A 446 24.90 -24.52 15.21
C VAL A 446 23.71 -23.89 15.96
N HIS A 447 22.46 -24.31 15.72
CA HIS A 447 21.31 -23.72 16.41
C HIS A 447 21.22 -24.07 17.91
N VAL A 448 21.73 -25.24 18.34
CA VAL A 448 21.75 -25.63 19.77
C VAL A 448 22.70 -24.78 20.61
N ALA A 449 23.70 -24.14 19.99
CA ALA A 449 24.67 -23.30 20.70
C ALA A 449 24.20 -21.84 20.85
N ALA A 450 23.46 -21.30 19.87
CA ALA A 450 23.01 -19.91 19.88
C ALA A 450 21.81 -19.67 20.83
N GLU A 451 20.86 -20.62 20.92
CA GLU A 451 19.73 -20.50 21.88
C GLU A 451 20.15 -20.69 23.34
N ARG A 452 21.27 -21.37 23.60
CA ARG A 452 21.80 -21.57 24.96
C ARG A 452 22.45 -20.31 25.55
N GLU A 453 22.86 -19.35 24.74
CA GLU A 453 23.45 -18.09 25.23
C GLU A 453 22.39 -17.01 25.53
N GLU A 454 21.21 -17.04 24.90
CA GLU A 454 20.13 -16.07 25.18
C GLU A 454 19.13 -16.51 26.26
N SER A 455 19.03 -17.82 26.57
CA SER A 455 18.17 -18.32 27.65
C SER A 455 18.99 -18.68 28.90
N GLY A 456 19.23 -17.68 29.75
CA GLY A 456 19.82 -17.90 31.07
C GLY A 456 18.88 -18.64 32.00
N GLN A 457 18.87 -19.99 31.95
CA GLN A 457 18.44 -20.86 33.05
C GLN A 457 18.95 -22.30 32.82
N ALA A 458 19.97 -22.68 33.60
CA ALA A 458 20.44 -24.05 33.69
C ALA A 458 19.43 -24.92 34.46
N THR A 459 18.93 -25.99 33.83
CA THR A 459 18.26 -27.11 34.53
C THR A 459 18.74 -28.43 33.91
N PRO A 460 19.08 -29.46 34.69
CA PRO A 460 19.96 -30.54 34.25
C PRO A 460 19.27 -31.56 33.34
N ALA A 461 20.05 -32.14 32.44
CA ALA A 461 19.65 -33.18 31.51
C ALA A 461 19.17 -34.45 32.24
N SER A 462 18.00 -34.94 31.87
CA SER A 462 17.61 -36.35 32.07
C SER A 462 18.06 -37.19 30.88
N PRO A 463 18.53 -38.44 31.09
CA PRO A 463 19.20 -39.21 30.06
C PRO A 463 18.24 -39.78 29.02
N THR A 464 18.74 -39.85 27.80
CA THR A 464 18.13 -40.42 26.60
C THR A 464 17.74 -41.89 26.79
N LEU A 465 16.61 -42.24 26.20
CA LEU A 465 15.94 -43.54 26.26
C LEU A 465 16.57 -44.51 25.26
N ASP A 466 17.85 -44.84 25.42
CA ASP A 466 18.59 -45.78 24.55
C ASP A 466 19.47 -46.79 25.33
N GLU A 467 19.22 -46.98 26.62
CA GLU A 467 19.99 -47.93 27.45
C GLU A 467 19.08 -48.92 28.18
N LYS A 468 18.28 -49.70 27.44
CA LYS A 468 17.70 -50.96 27.95
C LYS A 468 17.58 -52.01 26.84
N LEU A 469 18.71 -52.45 26.33
CA LEU A 469 18.84 -53.76 25.69
C LEU A 469 20.27 -54.26 25.93
N SER A 470 20.36 -55.45 26.53
CA SER A 470 21.54 -56.17 27.06
C SER A 470 21.72 -56.00 28.58
N VAL A 471 21.90 -57.01 29.43
CA VAL A 471 22.17 -58.45 29.23
C VAL A 471 22.07 -59.14 30.62
N LYS A 472 21.59 -60.41 30.65
CA LYS A 472 21.83 -61.50 31.65
C LYS A 472 21.25 -61.31 33.08
N THR A 473 20.67 -62.31 33.76
CA THR A 473 20.52 -63.76 33.59
C THR A 473 19.25 -64.18 34.32
#